data_AF-A0AAN4Q3Z4-F1
#
_entry.id   AF-A0AAN4Q3Z4-F1
#
_cell.length_a   1.000
_cell.length_b   1.000
_cell.length_c   1.000
_cell.angle_alpha   90.00
_cell.angle_beta   90.00
_cell.angle_gamma   90.00
#
_symmetry.space_group_name_H-M   'P 1'
#
loop_
_entity.id
_entity.type
_entity.pdbx_description
1 polymer ?
#
loop_
_entity_poly.entity_id
_entity_poly.type
_entity_poly.pdbx_seq_one_letter_code
_entity_poly.pdbx_strand_id
1 'polypeptide(L)'
;MRRWFYKKLMTFLHVMYGFLTGYGYRPMLLLRSFVVVWLMCSGIYWLAANEGAIFAPSDPLVFQNEKYASCVPPASPLVQEPTGTGNWYLCAELPEAYTGFSPLAFSLDLLLPLVDLHQEKDWAPLIETPKANIFAELWGFLSAKRLVRFVMWVEILAGWGFSLLFVAVVSGLARRKE
;
A
#
# COMPACT_ATOMS: atom_id res chain seq x y z
N MET A 1 -17.74 27.31 -11.43
CA MET A 1 -17.08 26.07 -10.92
C MET A 1 -15.72 25.77 -11.56
N ARG A 2 -15.61 25.70 -12.89
CA ARG A 2 -14.36 25.29 -13.59
C ARG A 2 -13.10 26.08 -13.21
N ARG A 3 -13.16 27.42 -13.15
CA ARG A 3 -12.02 28.28 -12.73
C ARG A 3 -11.57 28.09 -11.28
N TRP A 4 -12.49 27.73 -10.38
CA TRP A 4 -12.15 27.49 -8.96
C TRP A 4 -11.40 26.16 -8.80
N PHE A 5 -11.83 25.13 -9.52
CA PHE A 5 -11.16 23.83 -9.56
C PHE A 5 -9.73 23.95 -10.13
N TYR A 6 -9.55 24.69 -11.23
CA TYR A 6 -8.22 24.95 -11.79
C TYR A 6 -7.32 25.73 -10.83
N LYS A 7 -7.85 26.74 -10.14
CA LYS A 7 -7.06 27.47 -9.12
C LYS A 7 -6.62 26.53 -8.00
N LYS A 8 -7.53 25.71 -7.46
CA LYS A 8 -7.19 24.74 -6.40
C LYS A 8 -6.18 23.70 -6.87
N LEU A 9 -6.34 23.16 -8.08
CA LEU A 9 -5.39 22.22 -8.68
C LEU A 9 -4.02 22.86 -8.89
N MET A 10 -3.96 24.09 -9.42
CA MET A 10 -2.70 24.77 -9.69
C MET A 10 -1.98 25.15 -8.39
N THR A 11 -2.71 25.60 -7.36
CA THR A 11 -2.13 25.83 -6.03
C THR A 11 -1.62 24.53 -5.41
N PHE A 12 -2.37 23.43 -5.52
CA PHE A 12 -1.92 22.11 -5.07
C PHE A 12 -0.63 21.68 -5.78
N LEU A 13 -0.60 21.75 -7.12
CA LEU A 13 0.58 21.40 -7.91
C LEU A 13 1.77 22.32 -7.59
N HIS A 14 1.54 23.61 -7.34
CA HIS A 14 2.60 24.56 -7.00
C HIS A 14 3.13 24.35 -5.58
N VAL A 15 2.27 24.01 -4.62
CA VAL A 15 2.68 23.61 -3.27
C VAL A 15 3.46 22.31 -3.34
N MET A 16 2.98 21.33 -4.11
CA MET A 16 3.67 20.05 -4.34
C MET A 16 5.02 20.25 -5.03
N TYR A 17 5.12 21.18 -5.99
CA TYR A 17 6.38 21.54 -6.66
C TYR A 17 7.36 22.25 -5.72
N GLY A 18 6.89 23.20 -4.90
CA GLY A 18 7.71 23.86 -3.89
C GLY A 18 8.24 22.88 -2.84
N PHE A 19 7.40 21.90 -2.47
CA PHE A 19 7.79 20.78 -1.63
C PHE A 19 8.86 19.93 -2.33
N LEU A 20 8.64 19.49 -3.58
CA LEU A 20 9.58 18.69 -4.38
C LEU A 20 10.95 19.36 -4.57
N THR A 21 10.98 20.64 -4.91
CA THR A 21 12.22 21.40 -5.15
C THR A 21 12.97 21.71 -3.87
N GLY A 22 12.29 21.86 -2.73
CA GLY A 22 12.92 22.00 -1.42
C GLY A 22 13.69 20.76 -0.96
N TYR A 23 13.30 19.56 -1.42
CA TYR A 23 13.96 18.30 -1.05
C TYR A 23 15.37 18.14 -1.59
N GLY A 24 15.65 18.67 -2.78
CA GLY A 24 16.98 18.63 -3.37
C GLY A 24 18.04 19.34 -2.52
N TYR A 25 17.63 20.31 -1.69
CA TYR A 25 18.54 21.12 -0.88
C TYR A 25 18.60 20.69 0.60
N ARG A 26 17.60 19.96 1.11
CA ARG A 26 17.52 19.56 2.53
C ARG A 26 17.25 18.04 2.67
N PRO A 27 18.29 17.19 2.66
CA PRO A 27 18.12 15.73 2.76
C PRO A 27 17.37 15.30 4.03
N MET A 28 17.49 16.07 5.11
CA MET A 28 16.77 15.80 6.36
C MET A 28 15.24 15.93 6.22
N LEU A 29 14.75 16.77 5.30
CA LEU A 29 13.32 16.88 5.03
C LEU A 29 12.81 15.61 4.31
N LEU A 30 13.60 15.10 3.36
CA LEU A 30 13.26 13.90 2.58
C LEU A 30 13.09 12.68 3.50
N LEU A 31 14.03 12.52 4.43
CA LEU A 31 13.95 11.46 5.44
C LEU A 31 12.70 11.61 6.31
N ARG A 32 12.35 12.84 6.73
CA ARG A 32 11.14 13.08 7.54
C ARG A 32 9.86 12.74 6.77
N SER A 33 9.75 13.14 5.49
CA SER A 33 8.60 12.80 4.67
C SER A 33 8.50 11.30 4.41
N PHE A 34 9.64 10.64 4.19
CA PHE A 34 9.70 9.20 4.03
C PHE A 34 9.15 8.48 5.27
N VAL A 35 9.65 8.84 6.46
CA VAL A 35 9.18 8.24 7.73
C VAL A 35 7.70 8.49 7.97
N VAL A 36 7.19 9.69 7.65
CA VAL A 36 5.75 10.00 7.79
C VAL A 36 4.91 9.14 6.86
N VAL A 37 5.27 9.04 5.57
CA VAL A 37 4.53 8.21 4.60
C VAL A 37 4.59 6.74 5.02
N TRP A 38 5.76 6.25 5.41
CA TRP A 38 5.99 4.89 5.89
C TRP A 38 5.08 4.53 7.08
N LEU A 39 5.09 5.33 8.14
CA LEU A 39 4.27 5.05 9.33
C LEU A 39 2.77 5.17 9.05
N MET A 40 2.36 6.15 8.22
CA MET A 40 0.96 6.32 7.84
C MET A 40 0.44 5.12 7.04
N CYS A 41 1.17 4.68 6.01
CA CYS A 41 0.78 3.52 5.20
C CYS A 41 0.83 2.23 6.02
N SER A 42 1.87 2.04 6.84
CA SER A 42 1.96 0.90 7.77
C SER A 42 0.74 0.79 8.70
N GLY A 43 0.27 1.92 9.23
CA GLY A 43 -0.95 1.97 10.04
C GLY A 43 -2.20 1.55 9.28
N ILE A 44 -2.34 1.99 8.03
CA ILE A 44 -3.44 1.58 7.15
C ILE A 44 -3.39 0.07 6.88
N TYR A 45 -2.22 -0.48 6.58
CA TYR A 45 -2.06 -1.92 6.32
C TYR A 45 -2.30 -2.77 7.55
N TRP A 46 -1.89 -2.29 8.73
CA TRP A 46 -2.17 -2.98 9.98
C TRP A 46 -3.68 -3.06 10.26
N LEU A 47 -4.42 -1.96 10.09
CA LEU A 47 -5.88 -1.96 10.23
C LEU A 47 -6.54 -2.87 9.17
N ALA A 48 -6.07 -2.82 7.93
CA ALA A 48 -6.59 -3.65 6.85
C ALA A 48 -6.34 -5.16 7.06
N ALA A 49 -5.21 -5.54 7.65
CA ALA A 49 -4.89 -6.93 7.97
C ALA A 49 -5.64 -7.43 9.21
N ASN A 50 -5.66 -6.63 10.28
CA ASN A 50 -6.24 -7.04 11.56
C ASN A 50 -7.77 -7.04 11.55
N GLU A 51 -8.39 -5.94 11.10
CA GLU A 51 -9.85 -5.78 11.13
C GLU A 51 -10.50 -6.18 9.81
N GLY A 52 -9.85 -5.86 8.69
CA GLY A 52 -10.42 -6.09 7.37
C GLY A 52 -10.22 -7.50 6.80
N ALA A 53 -9.29 -8.29 7.37
CA ALA A 53 -8.81 -9.56 6.80
C ALA A 53 -8.53 -9.45 5.29
N ILE A 54 -7.95 -8.32 4.87
CA ILE A 54 -7.80 -7.96 3.44
C ILE A 54 -6.55 -8.60 2.83
N PHE A 55 -5.52 -8.92 3.62
CA PHE A 55 -4.28 -9.50 3.09
C PHE A 55 -4.36 -11.02 3.02
N ALA A 56 -3.74 -11.59 1.99
CA ALA A 56 -3.64 -13.03 1.77
C ALA A 56 -2.28 -13.40 1.15
N PRO A 57 -1.83 -14.66 1.31
CA PRO A 57 -0.67 -15.19 0.61
C PRO A 57 -0.86 -15.13 -0.91
N SER A 58 0.21 -14.75 -1.61
CA SER A 58 0.25 -14.67 -3.08
C SER A 58 0.58 -16.00 -3.76
N ASP A 59 1.15 -16.96 -3.01
CA ASP A 59 1.58 -18.25 -3.57
C ASP A 59 0.38 -19.20 -3.80
N PRO A 60 0.16 -19.70 -5.03
CA PRO A 60 -0.90 -20.67 -5.34
C PRO A 60 -0.83 -21.96 -4.55
N LEU A 61 0.36 -22.41 -4.17
CA LEU A 61 0.51 -23.62 -3.36
C LEU A 61 -0.04 -23.44 -1.95
N VAL A 62 -0.09 -22.19 -1.45
CA VAL A 62 -0.64 -21.87 -0.14
C VAL A 62 -2.15 -21.69 -0.24
N PHE A 63 -2.64 -20.79 -1.09
CA PHE A 63 -4.07 -20.47 -1.08
C PHE A 63 -4.98 -21.58 -1.63
N GLN A 64 -4.46 -22.55 -2.41
CA GLN A 64 -5.25 -23.69 -2.92
C GLN A 64 -5.22 -24.91 -1.98
N ASN A 65 -4.40 -24.90 -0.94
CA ASN A 65 -4.24 -26.05 -0.06
C ASN A 65 -5.43 -26.16 0.91
N GLU A 66 -6.09 -27.32 0.89
CA GLU A 66 -7.24 -27.61 1.76
C GLU A 66 -6.92 -27.47 3.26
N LYS A 67 -5.64 -27.65 3.65
CA LYS A 67 -5.18 -27.47 5.04
C LYS A 67 -5.47 -26.07 5.57
N TYR A 68 -5.46 -25.05 4.72
CA TYR A 68 -5.65 -23.64 5.13
C TYR A 68 -7.05 -23.11 4.84
N ALA A 69 -8.02 -23.99 4.57
CA ALA A 69 -9.41 -23.58 4.29
C ALA A 69 -10.03 -22.75 5.44
N SER A 70 -9.60 -22.99 6.69
CA SER A 70 -10.01 -22.23 7.88
C SER A 70 -9.49 -20.79 7.91
N CYS A 71 -8.45 -20.48 7.14
CA CYS A 71 -7.79 -19.18 7.12
C CYS A 71 -8.34 -18.24 6.04
N VAL A 72 -9.18 -18.75 5.15
CA VAL A 72 -9.79 -17.99 4.05
C VAL A 72 -10.92 -17.11 4.60
N PRO A 73 -10.86 -15.77 4.42
CA PRO A 73 -11.97 -14.91 4.79
C PRO A 73 -13.19 -15.14 3.89
N PRO A 74 -14.41 -15.04 4.42
CA PRO A 74 -15.62 -15.22 3.63
C PRO A 74 -15.75 -14.17 2.52
N ALA A 75 -16.18 -14.60 1.33
CA ALA A 75 -16.30 -13.72 0.15
C ALA A 75 -17.41 -12.65 0.30
N SER A 76 -18.42 -12.90 1.14
CA SER A 76 -19.57 -12.02 1.33
C SER A 76 -19.91 -11.87 2.82
N PRO A 77 -20.06 -10.63 3.34
CA PRO A 77 -20.51 -10.38 4.72
C PRO A 77 -22.00 -10.69 4.95
N LEU A 78 -22.74 -11.08 3.91
CA LEU A 78 -24.17 -11.40 3.97
C LEU A 78 -24.47 -12.84 4.37
N VAL A 79 -23.46 -13.71 4.40
CA VAL A 79 -23.60 -15.08 4.91
C VAL A 79 -23.11 -15.08 6.34
N GLN A 80 -24.05 -15.27 7.26
CA GLN A 80 -23.81 -15.30 8.69
C GLN A 80 -23.22 -16.67 9.05
N GLU A 81 -21.96 -16.87 8.69
CA GLU A 81 -21.15 -18.02 9.10
C GLU A 81 -20.76 -17.86 10.59
N PRO A 82 -20.64 -18.98 11.33
CA PRO A 82 -20.42 -18.96 12.77
C PRO A 82 -19.08 -18.30 13.13
N THR A 83 -19.02 -17.78 14.35
CA THR A 83 -17.93 -17.00 14.95
C THR A 83 -16.54 -17.59 14.69
N GLY A 84 -15.78 -16.93 13.81
CA GLY A 84 -14.41 -17.32 13.45
C GLY A 84 -14.06 -17.00 12.00
N THR A 85 -14.34 -15.77 11.54
CA THR A 85 -14.02 -15.31 10.18
C THR A 85 -12.54 -15.56 9.88
N GLY A 86 -12.23 -16.44 8.92
CA GLY A 86 -10.86 -16.78 8.55
C GLY A 86 -10.05 -15.51 8.26
N ASN A 87 -8.86 -15.41 8.86
CA ASN A 87 -7.95 -14.31 8.62
C ASN A 87 -6.54 -14.87 8.40
N TRP A 88 -6.00 -14.69 7.20
CA TRP A 88 -4.64 -15.11 6.86
C TRP A 88 -3.59 -14.48 7.77
N TYR A 89 -3.79 -13.24 8.22
CA TYR A 89 -2.85 -12.55 9.10
C TYR A 89 -2.73 -13.20 10.49
N LEU A 90 -3.82 -13.80 10.99
CA LEU A 90 -3.91 -14.42 12.32
C LEU A 90 -3.98 -15.96 12.24
N CYS A 91 -3.68 -16.53 11.07
CA CYS A 91 -3.77 -17.95 10.79
C CYS A 91 -2.63 -18.72 11.46
N ALA A 92 -2.93 -19.50 12.51
CA ALA A 92 -1.95 -20.35 13.19
C ALA A 92 -1.55 -21.60 12.38
N GLU A 93 -2.38 -22.02 11.42
CA GLU A 93 -2.11 -23.18 10.57
C GLU A 93 -1.03 -22.91 9.52
N LEU A 94 -0.78 -21.64 9.19
CA LEU A 94 0.22 -21.24 8.22
C LEU A 94 1.61 -21.63 8.73
N PRO A 95 2.41 -22.36 7.93
CA PRO A 95 3.71 -22.83 8.38
C PRO A 95 4.65 -21.66 8.64
N GLU A 96 5.42 -21.73 9.72
CA GLU A 96 6.44 -20.71 10.07
C GLU A 96 7.53 -20.54 9.00
N ALA A 97 7.66 -21.53 8.09
CA ALA A 97 8.55 -21.44 6.92
C ALA A 97 8.06 -20.45 5.86
N TYR A 98 6.76 -20.13 5.83
CA TYR A 98 6.23 -19.06 5.00
C TYR A 98 6.44 -17.72 5.69
N THR A 99 6.70 -16.65 4.93
CA THR A 99 6.98 -15.35 5.52
C THR A 99 5.73 -14.83 6.24
N GLY A 100 5.88 -14.45 7.50
CA GLY A 100 4.81 -13.77 8.24
C GLY A 100 4.58 -12.36 7.69
N PHE A 101 3.32 -11.94 7.62
CA PHE A 101 2.99 -10.58 7.21
C PHE A 101 3.40 -9.58 8.28
N SER A 102 4.22 -8.61 7.91
CA SER A 102 4.57 -7.47 8.75
C SER A 102 4.16 -6.18 8.05
N PRO A 103 3.14 -5.43 8.56
CA PRO A 103 2.67 -4.20 7.91
C PRO A 103 3.77 -3.16 7.71
N LEU A 104 4.69 -3.06 8.66
CA LEU A 104 5.84 -2.14 8.62
C LEU A 104 6.86 -2.55 7.56
N ALA A 105 7.18 -3.85 7.47
CA ALA A 105 8.11 -4.36 6.48
C ALA A 105 7.50 -4.31 5.08
N PHE A 106 6.21 -4.62 4.95
CA PHE A 106 5.45 -4.52 3.70
C PHE A 106 5.45 -3.09 3.16
N SER A 107 5.09 -2.09 3.97
CA SER A 107 5.15 -0.67 3.57
C SER A 107 6.58 -0.24 3.21
N LEU A 108 7.59 -0.73 3.94
CA LEU A 108 8.98 -0.44 3.63
C LEU A 108 9.44 -1.04 2.30
N ASP A 109 9.03 -2.28 2.01
CA ASP A 109 9.28 -3.00 0.74
C ASP A 109 8.71 -2.20 -0.45
N LEU A 110 7.47 -1.70 -0.31
CA LEU A 110 6.82 -0.86 -1.33
C LEU A 110 7.52 0.51 -1.51
N LEU A 111 8.00 1.11 -0.43
CA LEU A 111 8.65 2.43 -0.45
C LEU A 111 10.10 2.39 -0.95
N LEU A 112 10.79 1.25 -0.79
CA LEU A 112 12.18 1.08 -1.16
C LEU A 112 12.32 0.05 -2.28
N PRO A 113 12.03 0.43 -3.55
CA PRO A 113 12.09 -0.50 -4.69
C PRO A 113 13.49 -1.10 -4.98
N LEU A 114 14.52 -0.61 -4.28
CA LEU A 114 15.90 -1.10 -4.39
C LEU A 114 16.22 -2.24 -3.41
N VAL A 115 15.38 -2.47 -2.40
CA VAL A 115 15.54 -3.50 -1.37
C VAL A 115 14.39 -4.48 -1.49
N ASP A 116 14.66 -5.76 -1.23
CA ASP A 116 13.67 -6.83 -1.31
C ASP A 116 13.55 -7.49 0.06
N LEU A 117 12.46 -7.23 0.77
CA LEU A 117 12.12 -7.85 2.06
C LEU A 117 11.21 -9.08 1.89
N HIS A 118 10.91 -9.46 0.64
CA HIS A 118 9.99 -10.53 0.24
C HIS A 118 8.52 -10.32 0.65
N GLN A 119 8.17 -9.22 1.32
CA GLN A 119 6.82 -9.01 1.85
C GLN A 119 5.81 -8.75 0.73
N GLU A 120 6.14 -7.89 -0.25
CA GLU A 120 5.27 -7.63 -1.40
C GLU A 120 5.05 -8.89 -2.26
N LYS A 121 6.08 -9.76 -2.35
CA LYS A 121 6.03 -10.96 -3.18
C LYS A 121 5.14 -12.03 -2.57
N ASP A 122 5.24 -12.21 -1.25
CA ASP A 122 4.53 -13.26 -0.54
C ASP A 122 3.12 -12.83 -0.12
N TRP A 123 2.85 -11.53 0.03
CA TRP A 123 1.56 -11.03 0.50
C TRP A 123 0.93 -10.02 -0.45
N ALA A 124 -0.37 -10.18 -0.69
CA ALA A 124 -1.14 -9.25 -1.49
C ALA A 124 -2.53 -9.00 -0.90
N PRO A 125 -3.13 -7.82 -1.12
CA PRO A 125 -4.52 -7.59 -0.76
C PRO A 125 -5.44 -8.40 -1.68
N LEU A 126 -6.48 -8.97 -1.08
CA LEU A 126 -7.55 -9.68 -1.75
C LEU A 126 -8.28 -8.74 -2.71
N ILE A 127 -8.45 -9.22 -3.94
CA ILE A 127 -9.06 -8.47 -5.02
C ILE A 127 -10.53 -8.87 -5.13
N GLU A 128 -11.42 -7.88 -5.07
CA GLU A 128 -12.84 -8.11 -5.36
C GLU A 128 -13.04 -8.42 -6.84
N THR A 129 -13.90 -9.40 -7.13
CA THR A 129 -14.28 -9.72 -8.50
C THR A 129 -14.95 -8.52 -9.19
N PRO A 130 -14.59 -8.19 -10.44
CA PRO A 130 -15.25 -7.14 -11.19
C PRO A 130 -16.76 -7.39 -11.33
N LYS A 131 -17.56 -6.36 -11.10
CA LYS A 131 -19.01 -6.33 -11.29
C LYS A 131 -19.33 -5.97 -12.72
N ALA A 132 -20.39 -6.58 -13.27
CA ALA A 132 -20.81 -6.36 -14.66
C ALA A 132 -21.31 -4.92 -14.94
N ASN A 133 -21.76 -4.20 -13.92
CA ASN A 133 -22.31 -2.86 -14.07
C ASN A 133 -21.26 -1.78 -13.75
N ILE A 134 -20.98 -0.91 -14.73
CA ILE A 134 -20.02 0.19 -14.66
C ILE A 134 -20.28 1.13 -13.48
N PHE A 135 -21.55 1.47 -13.20
CA PHE A 135 -21.90 2.35 -12.08
C PHE A 135 -21.65 1.65 -10.74
N ALA A 136 -21.96 0.35 -10.64
CA ALA A 136 -21.70 -0.43 -9.43
C ALA A 136 -20.20 -0.64 -9.17
N GLU A 137 -19.39 -0.70 -10.24
CA GLU A 137 -17.93 -0.68 -10.18
C GLU A 137 -17.39 0.66 -9.67
N LEU A 138 -17.92 1.79 -10.18
CA LEU A 138 -17.47 3.12 -9.77
C LEU A 138 -17.74 3.38 -8.28
N TRP A 139 -18.94 3.03 -7.79
CA TRP A 139 -19.26 3.09 -6.36
C TRP A 139 -18.48 2.06 -5.55
N GLY A 140 -18.14 0.93 -6.17
CA GLY A 140 -17.29 -0.11 -5.58
C GLY A 140 -15.87 0.35 -5.28
N PHE A 141 -15.36 1.41 -5.93
CA PHE A 141 -14.02 1.95 -5.67
C PHE A 141 -13.79 2.33 -4.20
N LEU A 142 -14.86 2.70 -3.47
CA LEU A 142 -14.80 3.04 -2.05
C LEU A 142 -14.76 1.81 -1.12
N SER A 143 -14.71 0.58 -1.65
CA SER A 143 -14.55 -0.62 -0.82
C SER A 143 -13.17 -0.65 -0.18
N ALA A 144 -13.09 -1.15 1.07
CA ALA A 144 -11.84 -1.19 1.81
C ALA A 144 -10.74 -1.95 1.05
N LYS A 145 -11.08 -3.07 0.39
CA LYS A 145 -10.15 -3.87 -0.43
C LYS A 145 -9.54 -3.07 -1.57
N ARG A 146 -10.35 -2.28 -2.29
CA ARG A 146 -9.88 -1.44 -3.41
C ARG A 146 -9.13 -0.20 -2.92
N LEU A 147 -9.54 0.39 -1.80
CA LEU A 147 -8.84 1.50 -1.17
C LEU A 147 -7.43 1.10 -0.72
N VAL A 148 -7.27 -0.06 -0.06
CA VAL A 148 -5.94 -0.58 0.33
C VAL A 148 -5.04 -0.75 -0.89
N ARG A 149 -5.58 -1.34 -1.96
CA ARG A 149 -4.84 -1.48 -3.22
C ARG A 149 -4.46 -0.13 -3.85
N PHE A 150 -5.35 0.86 -3.77
CA PHE A 150 -5.07 2.20 -4.24
C PHE A 150 -3.95 2.87 -3.42
N VAL A 151 -3.98 2.72 -2.09
CA VAL A 151 -2.91 3.20 -1.19
C VAL A 151 -1.57 2.57 -1.57
N MET A 152 -1.53 1.26 -1.82
CA MET A 152 -0.31 0.59 -2.29
C MET A 152 0.24 1.20 -3.58
N TRP A 153 -0.60 1.47 -4.58
CA TRP A 153 -0.13 2.10 -5.82
C TRP A 153 0.43 3.50 -5.59
N VAL A 154 -0.22 4.29 -4.74
CA VAL A 154 0.26 5.62 -4.37
C VAL A 154 1.60 5.53 -3.64
N GLU A 155 1.77 4.55 -2.75
CA GLU A 155 3.00 4.33 -2.01
C GLU A 155 4.15 3.86 -2.92
N ILE A 156 3.88 2.95 -3.86
CA ILE A 156 4.84 2.55 -4.89
C ILE A 156 5.31 3.80 -5.64
N LEU A 157 4.38 4.61 -6.17
CA LEU A 157 4.71 5.86 -6.88
C LEU A 157 5.52 6.84 -6.00
N ALA A 158 5.22 6.92 -4.70
CA ALA A 158 6.01 7.69 -3.75
C ALA A 158 7.43 7.12 -3.59
N GLY A 159 7.58 5.79 -3.51
CA GLY A 159 8.86 5.08 -3.45
C GLY A 159 9.74 5.34 -4.67
N TRP A 160 9.16 5.34 -5.88
CA TRP A 160 9.86 5.78 -7.09
C TRP A 160 10.32 7.24 -6.96
N GLY A 161 9.44 8.13 -6.48
CA GLY A 161 9.76 9.53 -6.23
C GLY A 161 10.92 9.72 -5.25
N PHE A 162 10.89 9.04 -4.09
CA PHE A 162 11.93 9.09 -3.07
C PHE A 162 13.25 8.52 -3.59
N SER A 163 13.22 7.41 -4.33
CA SER A 163 14.41 6.80 -4.91
C SER A 163 15.10 7.72 -5.92
N LEU A 164 14.34 8.34 -6.82
CA LEU A 164 14.88 9.29 -7.79
C LEU A 164 15.45 10.54 -7.13
N LEU A 165 14.75 11.08 -6.11
CA LEU A 165 15.24 12.23 -5.34
C LEU A 165 16.51 11.88 -4.56
N PHE A 166 16.58 10.69 -3.96
CA PHE A 166 17.77 10.22 -3.25
C PHE A 166 18.98 10.14 -4.19
N VAL A 167 18.82 9.55 -5.37
CA VAL A 167 19.87 9.51 -6.41
C VAL A 167 20.27 10.92 -6.83
N ALA A 168 19.32 11.84 -7.03
CA ALA A 168 19.61 13.22 -7.41
C ALA A 168 20.40 13.99 -6.33
N VAL A 169 20.13 13.71 -5.05
CA VAL A 169 20.86 14.29 -3.92
C VAL A 169 22.27 13.71 -3.81
N VAL A 170 22.42 12.38 -3.85
CA VAL A 170 23.71 11.69 -3.70
C VAL A 170 24.64 11.96 -4.89
N SER A 171 24.11 12.03 -6.11
CA SER A 171 24.87 12.39 -7.31
C SER A 171 25.29 13.86 -7.35
N GLY A 172 24.79 14.70 -6.44
CA GLY A 172 25.07 16.13 -6.43
C GLY A 172 24.41 16.89 -7.58
N LEU A 173 23.50 16.28 -8.36
CA LEU A 173 22.69 16.97 -9.38
C LEU A 173 21.87 18.12 -8.78
N ALA A 174 21.50 18.00 -7.50
CA ALA A 174 20.78 19.04 -6.76
C ALA A 174 21.69 20.15 -6.19
N ARG A 175 23.03 20.05 -6.28
CA ARG A 175 23.93 21.13 -5.85
C ARG A 175 23.92 22.24 -6.87
N ARG A 176 23.50 23.44 -6.44
CA ARG A 176 23.68 24.67 -7.19
C ARG A 176 25.18 24.89 -7.41
N LYS A 177 25.59 25.05 -8.68
CA LYS A 177 26.88 25.69 -8.99
C LYS A 177 26.76 27.14 -8.53
N GLU A 178 27.53 27.52 -7.52
CA GLU A 178 27.95 28.91 -7.37
C GLU A 178 28.97 29.24 -8.48
#